data_AF-A0A1B9IDK9-F1
#
_entry.id   AF-A0A1B9IDK9-F1
#
_cell.length_a   1.000
_cell.length_b   1.000
_cell.length_c   1.000
_cell.angle_alpha   90.00
_cell.angle_beta   90.00
_cell.angle_gamma   90.00
#
_symmetry.space_group_name_H-M   'P 1'
#
loop_
_entity.id
_entity.type
_entity.pdbx_description
1 polymer ?
#
loop_
_entity_poly.entity_id
_entity_poly.type
_entity_poly.pdbx_seq_one_letter_code
_entity_poly.pdbx_strand_id
1 'polypeptide(L)'
;MTQPRHANSTNLHRLFIQSMLSRRALKEDIALELYKRAVGACQAYDDTFRPLHETTLRGFRTFLSDVSDIMHDLGMEVITGQEQTGKGKSWVILRNIDPSEVALQATDYTPLEIDYCRRVVKEIIESYPANSVSHGQALTIISELDGQMTKHAGEALLNSFCSRGWLSKSKRGRYTLGVRAAVELEPYLKQQFEDYIQNCKQCKRLMLDGVCCSTDGCESHFHSYCYNSIQKLPRPTCPECKNRFSEKEPTPIGEKSVSKADDDFINLKKRKRPSTKGKSRSQTLRNADETDEEDEDELEDEEGVEGSGFIEKAGPSGWKVDSTSRRRSVVPETQFDEDEEQEEEDDAPVNRRKSGRR
;
A
#
# COMPACT_ATOMS: atom_id res chain seq x y z
N MET A 1 -41.51 -3.95 -14.37
CA MET A 1 -40.32 -4.64 -13.80
C MET A 1 -39.37 -4.92 -14.96
N THR A 2 -38.45 -4.00 -15.21
CA THR A 2 -37.40 -4.16 -16.24
C THR A 2 -36.29 -5.00 -15.65
N GLN A 3 -36.07 -6.21 -16.17
CA GLN A 3 -34.88 -7.00 -15.87
C GLN A 3 -33.62 -6.17 -16.17
N PRO A 4 -32.59 -6.19 -15.31
CA PRO A 4 -31.31 -5.58 -15.65
C PRO A 4 -30.76 -6.31 -16.88
N ARG A 5 -30.42 -5.54 -17.92
CA ARG A 5 -29.73 -6.07 -19.09
C ARG A 5 -28.32 -6.46 -18.65
N HIS A 6 -28.13 -7.71 -18.21
CA HIS A 6 -26.78 -8.24 -18.07
C HIS A 6 -26.12 -8.18 -19.46
N ALA A 7 -25.01 -7.46 -19.59
CA ALA A 7 -24.19 -7.52 -20.79
C ALA A 7 -23.85 -9.00 -21.04
N ASN A 8 -24.26 -9.55 -22.18
CA ASN A 8 -23.94 -10.94 -22.50
C ASN A 8 -22.42 -11.10 -22.52
N SER A 9 -21.89 -11.93 -21.62
CA SER A 9 -20.46 -12.13 -21.45
C SER A 9 -19.82 -12.69 -22.72
N THR A 10 -18.97 -11.88 -23.36
CA THR A 10 -18.18 -12.27 -24.55
C THR A 10 -16.80 -12.80 -24.16
N ASN A 11 -16.07 -13.38 -25.13
CA ASN A 11 -14.67 -13.79 -24.93
C ASN A 11 -13.77 -12.63 -24.50
N LEU A 12 -14.06 -11.39 -24.93
CA LEU A 12 -13.35 -10.19 -24.48
C LEU A 12 -13.46 -9.99 -22.97
N HIS A 13 -14.66 -10.14 -22.40
CA HIS A 13 -14.88 -10.06 -20.95
C HIS A 13 -14.12 -11.16 -20.23
N ARG A 14 -14.18 -12.40 -20.72
CA ARG A 14 -13.50 -13.55 -20.11
C ARG A 14 -11.98 -13.35 -20.07
N LEU A 15 -11.37 -12.93 -21.18
CA LEU A 15 -9.93 -12.66 -21.27
C LEU A 15 -9.49 -11.54 -20.33
N PHE A 16 -10.28 -10.45 -20.26
CA PHE A 16 -9.97 -9.34 -19.37
C PHE A 16 -10.13 -9.73 -17.89
N ILE A 17 -11.20 -10.45 -17.53
CA ILE A 17 -11.42 -10.96 -16.17
C ILE A 17 -10.30 -11.90 -15.75
N GLN A 18 -9.86 -12.82 -16.62
CA GLN A 18 -8.70 -13.68 -16.34
C GLN A 18 -7.44 -12.85 -16.05
N SER A 19 -7.21 -11.80 -16.83
CA SER A 19 -6.10 -10.87 -16.60
C SER A 19 -6.21 -10.18 -15.24
N MET A 20 -7.40 -9.72 -14.86
CA MET A 20 -7.66 -9.09 -13.57
C MET A 20 -7.57 -10.07 -12.39
N LEU A 21 -8.00 -11.32 -12.54
CA LEU A 21 -7.86 -12.34 -11.49
C LEU A 21 -6.39 -12.66 -11.20
N SER A 22 -5.54 -12.67 -12.24
CA SER A 22 -4.11 -12.92 -12.09
C SER A 22 -3.35 -11.78 -11.40
N ARG A 23 -3.77 -10.52 -11.59
CA ARG A 23 -3.02 -9.32 -11.15
C ARG A 23 -3.66 -8.60 -9.96
N ARG A 24 -4.99 -8.68 -9.83
CA ARG A 24 -5.85 -8.04 -8.82
C ARG A 24 -5.87 -6.51 -8.84
N ALA A 25 -4.76 -5.82 -9.06
CA ALA A 25 -4.69 -4.37 -9.17
C ALA A 25 -3.63 -3.93 -10.18
N LEU A 26 -3.92 -2.91 -10.99
CA LEU A 26 -3.03 -2.40 -12.03
C LEU A 26 -3.19 -0.89 -12.21
N LYS A 27 -2.14 -0.21 -12.69
CA LYS A 27 -2.28 1.15 -13.21
C LYS A 27 -3.28 1.17 -14.39
N GLU A 28 -4.06 2.25 -14.51
CA GLU A 28 -5.17 2.35 -15.48
C GLU A 28 -4.70 2.31 -16.95
N ASP A 29 -3.52 2.85 -17.24
CA ASP A 29 -2.87 2.80 -18.54
C ASP A 29 -2.46 1.36 -18.94
N ILE A 30 -1.89 0.60 -18.01
CA ILE A 30 -1.58 -0.82 -18.18
C ILE A 30 -2.87 -1.62 -18.41
N ALA A 31 -3.91 -1.35 -17.61
CA ALA A 31 -5.20 -2.03 -17.76
C ALA A 31 -5.86 -1.72 -19.12
N LEU A 32 -5.77 -0.47 -19.59
CA LEU A 32 -6.21 -0.07 -20.92
C LEU A 32 -5.42 -0.78 -22.02
N GLU A 33 -4.11 -0.95 -21.86
CA GLU A 33 -3.29 -1.69 -22.81
C GLU A 33 -3.65 -3.19 -22.84
N LEU A 34 -3.91 -3.80 -21.69
CA LEU A 34 -4.44 -5.18 -21.62
C LEU A 34 -5.79 -5.30 -22.34
N TYR A 35 -6.68 -4.31 -22.18
CA TYR A 35 -7.95 -4.27 -22.89
C TYR A 35 -7.75 -4.23 -24.42
N LYS A 36 -6.86 -3.37 -24.92
CA LYS A 36 -6.51 -3.30 -26.36
C LYS A 36 -5.99 -4.63 -26.89
N ARG A 37 -5.09 -5.28 -26.14
CA ARG A 37 -4.55 -6.60 -26.51
C ARG A 37 -5.62 -7.68 -26.52
N ALA A 38 -6.54 -7.66 -25.55
CA ALA A 38 -7.66 -8.59 -25.52
C ALA A 38 -8.61 -8.39 -26.72
N VAL A 39 -8.88 -7.14 -27.12
CA VAL A 39 -9.62 -6.83 -28.36
C VAL A 39 -8.90 -7.41 -29.58
N GLY A 40 -7.60 -7.18 -29.71
CA GLY A 40 -6.79 -7.72 -30.81
C GLY A 40 -6.79 -9.26 -30.86
N ALA A 41 -6.70 -9.91 -29.70
CA ALA A 41 -6.78 -11.37 -29.59
C ALA A 41 -8.15 -11.92 -30.03
N CYS A 42 -9.24 -11.26 -29.63
CA CYS A 42 -10.58 -11.64 -30.10
C CYS A 42 -10.73 -11.47 -31.62
N GLN A 43 -10.18 -10.40 -32.19
CA GLN A 43 -10.22 -10.15 -33.64
C GLN A 43 -9.36 -11.13 -34.45
N ALA A 44 -8.24 -11.58 -33.89
CA ALA A 44 -7.40 -12.61 -34.51
C ALA A 44 -8.07 -13.99 -34.51
N TYR A 45 -8.93 -14.26 -33.51
CA TYR A 45 -9.70 -15.50 -33.42
C TYR A 45 -10.99 -15.46 -34.27
N ASP A 46 -11.64 -14.30 -34.34
CA ASP A 46 -12.88 -14.06 -35.08
C ASP A 46 -12.81 -12.69 -35.76
N ASP A 47 -12.66 -12.67 -37.08
CA ASP A 47 -12.52 -11.45 -37.89
C ASP A 47 -13.81 -10.61 -37.96
N THR A 48 -14.95 -11.21 -37.63
CA THR A 48 -16.25 -10.52 -37.53
C THR A 48 -16.44 -9.85 -36.17
N PHE A 49 -15.62 -10.18 -35.17
CA PHE A 49 -15.73 -9.63 -33.82
C PHE A 49 -15.56 -8.11 -33.83
N ARG A 50 -16.51 -7.40 -33.20
CA ARG A 50 -16.43 -5.95 -32.96
C ARG A 50 -16.65 -5.70 -31.47
N PRO A 51 -15.72 -5.00 -30.78
CA PRO A 51 -15.93 -4.66 -29.39
C PRO A 51 -17.09 -3.65 -29.27
N LEU A 52 -17.89 -3.78 -28.21
CA LEU A 52 -18.99 -2.85 -27.94
C LEU A 52 -18.48 -1.45 -27.63
N HIS A 53 -17.31 -1.37 -26.99
CA HIS A 53 -16.68 -0.13 -26.58
C HIS A 53 -15.39 0.11 -27.36
N GLU A 54 -15.10 1.38 -27.60
CA GLU A 54 -13.86 1.79 -28.26
C GLU A 54 -12.63 1.51 -27.38
N THR A 55 -11.47 1.34 -28.02
CA THR A 55 -10.15 1.20 -27.37
C THR A 55 -9.59 2.52 -26.82
N THR A 56 -10.48 3.48 -26.53
CA THR A 56 -10.17 4.76 -25.87
C THR A 56 -10.31 4.63 -24.36
N LEU A 57 -9.75 5.56 -23.58
CA LEU A 57 -9.90 5.56 -22.12
C LEU A 57 -11.36 5.63 -21.69
N ARG A 58 -12.19 6.39 -22.41
CA ARG A 58 -13.62 6.50 -22.13
C ARG A 58 -14.33 5.17 -22.40
N GLY A 59 -14.10 4.57 -23.56
CA GLY A 59 -14.69 3.27 -23.91
C GLY A 59 -14.27 2.17 -22.94
N PHE A 60 -12.99 2.15 -22.55
CA PHE A 60 -12.47 1.24 -21.56
C PHE A 60 -13.15 1.38 -20.19
N ARG A 61 -13.35 2.61 -19.68
CA ARG A 61 -14.07 2.81 -18.42
C ARG A 61 -15.52 2.32 -18.48
N THR A 62 -16.19 2.46 -19.62
CA THR A 62 -17.53 1.88 -19.81
C THR A 62 -17.48 0.35 -19.84
N PHE A 63 -16.48 -0.23 -20.51
CA PHE A 63 -16.25 -1.68 -20.48
C PHE A 63 -15.99 -2.21 -19.06
N LEU A 64 -15.28 -1.46 -18.20
CA LEU A 64 -15.08 -1.84 -16.80
C LEU A 64 -16.41 -1.94 -16.03
N SER A 65 -17.38 -1.07 -16.32
CA SER A 65 -18.73 -1.17 -15.75
C SER A 65 -19.41 -2.47 -16.17
N ASP A 66 -19.34 -2.85 -17.46
CA ASP A 66 -19.89 -4.13 -17.94
C ASP A 66 -19.24 -5.33 -17.24
N VAL A 67 -17.90 -5.29 -17.07
CA VAL A 67 -17.16 -6.34 -16.35
C VAL A 67 -17.61 -6.41 -14.88
N SER A 68 -17.77 -5.26 -14.22
CA SER A 68 -18.22 -5.20 -12.84
C SER A 68 -19.64 -5.78 -12.68
N ASP A 69 -20.55 -5.46 -13.60
CA ASP A 69 -21.92 -6.00 -13.60
C ASP A 69 -21.94 -7.53 -13.78
N ILE A 70 -21.05 -8.08 -14.61
CA ILE A 70 -20.91 -9.54 -14.80
C ILE A 70 -20.36 -10.21 -13.54
N MET A 71 -19.43 -9.55 -12.83
CA MET A 71 -18.78 -10.12 -11.64
C MET A 71 -19.59 -9.93 -10.35
N HIS A 72 -20.61 -9.06 -10.37
CA HIS A 72 -21.40 -8.72 -9.19
C HIS A 72 -22.06 -9.94 -8.54
N ASP A 73 -22.60 -10.87 -9.35
CA ASP A 73 -23.22 -12.11 -8.86
C ASP A 73 -22.21 -13.06 -8.16
N LEU A 74 -20.91 -12.86 -8.38
CA LEU A 74 -19.82 -13.58 -7.73
C LEU A 74 -19.29 -12.85 -6.50
N GLY A 75 -19.95 -11.77 -6.07
CA GLY A 75 -19.49 -10.94 -4.96
C GLY A 75 -18.21 -10.18 -5.26
N MET A 76 -17.89 -9.92 -6.54
CA MET A 76 -16.70 -9.17 -6.94
C MET A 76 -17.08 -7.98 -7.82
N GLU A 77 -16.27 -6.92 -7.77
CA GLU A 77 -16.44 -5.74 -8.62
C GLU A 77 -15.09 -5.23 -9.13
N VAL A 78 -15.12 -4.53 -10.27
CA VAL A 78 -13.95 -3.81 -10.76
C VAL A 78 -14.16 -2.32 -10.53
N ILE A 79 -13.26 -1.72 -9.77
CA ILE A 79 -13.35 -0.32 -9.35
C ILE A 79 -12.06 0.41 -9.66
N THR A 80 -12.14 1.74 -9.70
CA THR A 80 -10.98 2.60 -9.88
C THR A 80 -10.50 3.19 -8.57
N GLY A 81 -9.21 3.07 -8.29
CA GLY A 81 -8.52 3.72 -7.17
C GLY A 81 -7.60 4.84 -7.66
N GLN A 82 -7.12 5.67 -6.74
CA GLN A 82 -6.03 6.61 -7.01
C GLN A 82 -4.91 6.38 -6.02
N GLU A 83 -3.69 6.39 -6.54
CA GLU A 83 -2.50 6.36 -5.70
C GLU A 83 -2.45 7.60 -4.80
N GLN A 84 -2.13 7.40 -3.52
CA GLN A 84 -2.04 8.50 -2.57
C GLN A 84 -0.61 9.04 -2.47
N THR A 85 0.37 8.17 -2.67
CA THR A 85 1.77 8.50 -2.85
C THR A 85 1.99 9.07 -4.26
N GLY A 86 2.75 10.16 -4.40
CA GLY A 86 3.10 10.73 -5.71
C GLY A 86 2.00 11.57 -6.40
N LYS A 87 1.86 11.39 -7.72
CA LYS A 87 1.06 12.27 -8.61
C LYS A 87 -0.44 11.93 -8.68
N GLY A 88 -0.91 10.91 -7.96
CA GLY A 88 -2.31 10.50 -7.99
C GLY A 88 -2.71 9.68 -9.22
N LYS A 89 -1.80 8.81 -9.70
CA LYS A 89 -2.06 7.93 -10.86
C LYS A 89 -3.28 7.04 -10.59
N SER A 90 -4.11 6.82 -11.62
CA SER A 90 -5.31 5.98 -11.52
C SER A 90 -4.95 4.49 -11.56
N TRP A 91 -5.70 3.70 -10.81
CA TRP A 91 -5.58 2.24 -10.74
C TRP A 91 -6.93 1.58 -11.02
N VAL A 92 -6.90 0.38 -11.59
CA VAL A 92 -8.04 -0.52 -11.74
C VAL A 92 -7.83 -1.69 -10.78
N ILE A 93 -8.83 -1.96 -9.94
CA ILE A 93 -8.75 -2.91 -8.83
C ILE A 93 -9.92 -3.86 -8.92
N LEU A 94 -9.64 -5.16 -8.87
CA LEU A 94 -10.64 -6.21 -8.66
C LEU A 94 -10.84 -6.37 -7.15
N ARG A 95 -11.97 -5.88 -6.66
CA ARG A 95 -12.34 -5.91 -5.25
C ARG A 95 -13.29 -7.06 -4.96
N ASN A 96 -13.06 -7.74 -3.84
CA ASN A 96 -14.04 -8.65 -3.27
C ASN A 96 -15.04 -7.86 -2.39
N ILE A 97 -16.32 -8.03 -2.66
CA ILE A 97 -17.44 -7.42 -1.92
C ILE A 97 -18.00 -8.42 -0.90
N ASP A 98 -17.81 -9.72 -1.13
CA ASP A 98 -18.34 -10.77 -0.26
C ASP A 98 -17.46 -10.96 0.99
N PRO A 99 -17.97 -10.70 2.21
CA PRO A 99 -17.26 -10.95 3.45
C PRO A 99 -17.31 -12.43 3.89
N SER A 100 -17.82 -13.35 3.05
CA SER A 100 -18.02 -14.75 3.42
C SER A 100 -16.73 -15.49 3.79
N GLU A 101 -16.89 -16.56 4.56
CA GLU A 101 -15.78 -17.43 4.98
C GLU A 101 -15.07 -18.10 3.79
N VAL A 102 -15.79 -18.34 2.69
CA VAL A 102 -15.24 -18.87 1.43
C VAL A 102 -14.29 -17.86 0.79
N ALA A 103 -14.60 -16.57 0.84
CA ALA A 103 -13.72 -15.50 0.38
C ALA A 103 -12.42 -15.41 1.20
N LEU A 104 -12.48 -15.71 2.50
CA LEU A 104 -11.30 -15.72 3.38
C LEU A 104 -10.39 -16.93 3.15
N GLN A 105 -10.93 -18.07 2.72
CA GLN A 105 -10.15 -19.26 2.37
C GLN A 105 -9.44 -19.15 1.01
N ALA A 106 -9.84 -18.20 0.17
CA ALA A 106 -9.24 -17.97 -1.14
C ALA A 106 -7.87 -17.24 -1.11
N THR A 107 -7.29 -17.04 0.08
CA THR A 107 -5.98 -16.42 0.25
C THR A 107 -4.85 -17.44 0.21
N ASP A 108 -3.80 -17.10 -0.53
CA ASP A 108 -2.56 -17.91 -0.56
C ASP A 108 -1.76 -17.80 0.75
N TYR A 109 -2.15 -16.92 1.67
CA TYR A 109 -1.39 -16.62 2.88
C TYR A 109 -1.82 -17.49 4.07
N THR A 110 -0.86 -18.08 4.77
CA THR A 110 -1.10 -18.83 6.01
C THR A 110 -1.71 -17.93 7.09
N PRO A 111 -2.37 -18.49 8.13
CA PRO A 111 -2.91 -17.69 9.22
C PRO A 111 -1.87 -16.78 9.90
N LEU A 112 -0.63 -17.27 10.07
CA LEU A 112 0.47 -16.49 10.65
C LEU A 112 0.91 -15.34 9.74
N GLU A 113 0.96 -15.58 8.43
CA GLU A 113 1.25 -14.55 7.41
C GLU A 113 0.17 -13.46 7.38
N ILE A 114 -1.10 -13.85 7.55
CA ILE A 114 -2.23 -12.91 7.67
C ILE A 114 -2.13 -12.10 8.96
N ASP A 115 -1.80 -12.73 10.09
CA ASP A 115 -1.62 -12.00 11.36
C ASP A 115 -0.50 -10.96 11.26
N TYR A 116 0.64 -11.33 10.65
CA TYR A 116 1.71 -10.39 10.37
C TYR A 116 1.25 -9.21 9.50
N CYS A 117 0.52 -9.48 8.41
CA CYS A 117 -0.06 -8.43 7.58
C CYS A 117 -0.96 -7.48 8.37
N ARG A 118 -1.86 -8.03 9.20
CA ARG A 118 -2.80 -7.25 10.02
C ARG A 118 -2.07 -6.35 11.02
N ARG A 119 -1.01 -6.85 11.65
CA ARG A 119 -0.19 -6.05 12.58
C ARG A 119 0.57 -4.95 11.86
N VAL A 120 1.14 -5.23 10.69
CA VAL A 120 1.78 -4.19 9.85
C VAL A 120 0.77 -3.11 9.45
N VAL A 121 -0.43 -3.50 8.99
CA VAL A 121 -1.51 -2.55 8.65
C VAL A 121 -1.90 -1.71 9.86
N LYS A 122 -2.07 -2.33 11.03
CA LYS A 122 -2.36 -1.63 12.28
C LYS A 122 -1.29 -0.58 12.60
N GLU A 123 -0.02 -0.97 12.63
CA GLU A 123 1.09 -0.06 12.94
C GLU A 123 1.19 1.08 11.92
N ILE A 124 0.90 0.82 10.64
CA ILE A 124 0.82 1.86 9.60
C ILE A 124 -0.26 2.88 9.97
N ILE A 125 -1.49 2.46 10.30
CA ILE A 125 -2.60 3.39 10.57
C ILE A 125 -2.39 4.13 11.91
N GLU A 126 -1.94 3.45 12.95
CA GLU A 126 -1.70 4.05 14.27
C GLU A 126 -0.50 4.99 14.29
N SER A 127 0.38 4.93 13.28
CA SER A 127 1.52 5.85 13.13
C SER A 127 1.17 7.27 12.70
N TYR A 128 -0.12 7.63 12.60
CA TYR A 128 -0.55 8.99 12.27
C TYR A 128 0.24 10.07 13.04
N PRO A 129 0.76 11.12 12.37
CA PRO A 129 0.49 11.51 10.98
C PRO A 129 1.34 10.81 9.91
N ALA A 130 2.28 9.93 10.29
CA ALA A 130 3.21 9.30 9.35
C ALA A 130 2.54 8.34 8.38
N ASN A 131 1.47 7.66 8.82
CA ASN A 131 0.73 6.64 8.06
C ASN A 131 1.65 5.67 7.30
N SER A 132 2.78 5.32 7.93
CA SER A 132 3.84 4.52 7.35
C SER A 132 4.76 4.00 8.44
N VAL A 133 5.40 2.86 8.20
CA VAL A 133 6.38 2.25 9.11
C VAL A 133 7.70 2.02 8.39
N SER A 134 8.83 2.24 9.06
CA SER A 134 10.15 1.89 8.50
C SER A 134 10.32 0.37 8.38
N HIS A 135 11.25 -0.06 7.53
CA HIS A 135 11.61 -1.47 7.41
C HIS A 135 12.00 -2.12 8.75
N GLY A 136 12.78 -1.44 9.59
CA GLY A 136 13.15 -1.95 10.92
C GLY A 136 11.96 -2.07 11.88
N GLN A 137 10.99 -1.16 11.81
CA GLN A 137 9.74 -1.26 12.58
C GLN A 137 8.92 -2.47 12.11
N ALA A 138 8.77 -2.64 10.79
CA ALA A 138 8.05 -3.78 10.22
C ALA A 138 8.66 -5.13 10.62
N LEU A 139 10.00 -5.25 10.69
CA LEU A 139 10.67 -6.47 11.14
C LEU A 139 10.57 -6.69 12.67
N THR A 140 10.36 -5.63 13.46
CA THR A 140 10.19 -5.77 14.91
C THR A 140 8.87 -6.46 15.26
N ILE A 141 7.82 -6.22 14.46
CA ILE A 141 6.48 -6.81 14.64
C ILE A 141 6.53 -8.35 14.64
N ILE A 142 7.49 -8.94 13.92
CA ILE A 142 7.67 -10.41 13.86
C ILE A 142 7.85 -11.01 15.26
N SER A 143 8.51 -10.30 16.17
CA SER A 143 8.73 -10.77 17.55
C SER A 143 7.47 -10.80 18.41
N GLU A 144 6.37 -10.22 17.93
CA GLU A 144 5.09 -10.14 18.64
C GLU A 144 4.07 -11.18 18.14
N LEU A 145 4.45 -11.98 17.12
CA LEU A 145 3.58 -12.99 16.54
C LEU A 145 3.50 -14.23 17.43
N ASP A 146 2.29 -14.80 17.50
CA ASP A 146 2.05 -16.09 18.16
C ASP A 146 2.42 -17.23 17.19
N GLY A 147 3.72 -17.36 16.89
CA GLY A 147 4.28 -18.37 15.98
C GLY A 147 5.73 -18.08 15.59
N GLN A 148 6.40 -19.06 14.98
CA GLN A 148 7.76 -18.89 14.49
C GLN A 148 7.75 -18.34 13.06
N MET A 149 8.29 -17.13 12.89
CA MET A 149 8.60 -16.53 11.60
C MET A 149 9.98 -15.88 11.70
N THR A 150 10.87 -16.20 10.76
CA THR A 150 12.20 -15.58 10.70
C THR A 150 12.11 -14.17 10.11
N LYS A 151 13.09 -13.30 10.39
CA LYS A 151 13.16 -11.96 9.80
C LYS A 151 13.20 -12.01 8.26
N HIS A 152 13.99 -12.93 7.70
CA HIS A 152 14.08 -13.16 6.27
C HIS A 152 12.73 -13.56 5.67
N ALA A 153 11.98 -14.46 6.33
CA ALA A 153 10.63 -14.83 5.88
C ALA A 153 9.67 -13.64 5.93
N GLY A 154 9.72 -12.83 6.99
CA GLY A 154 8.92 -11.62 7.11
C GLY A 154 9.25 -10.57 6.03
N GLU A 155 10.52 -10.37 5.70
CA GLU A 155 10.94 -9.49 4.60
C GLU A 155 10.43 -9.99 3.24
N ALA A 156 10.56 -11.28 2.95
CA ALA A 156 10.00 -11.88 1.74
C ALA A 156 8.47 -11.69 1.68
N LEU A 157 7.80 -11.72 2.83
CA LEU A 157 6.37 -11.44 2.94
C LEU A 157 6.02 -9.98 2.65
N LEU A 158 6.79 -9.02 3.19
CA LEU A 158 6.61 -7.60 2.90
C LEU A 158 6.74 -7.31 1.40
N ASN A 159 7.73 -7.93 0.73
CA ASN A 159 7.90 -7.83 -0.72
C ASN A 159 6.70 -8.44 -1.47
N SER A 160 6.19 -9.59 -1.01
CA SER A 160 4.97 -10.21 -1.55
C SER A 160 3.73 -9.33 -1.35
N PHE A 161 3.61 -8.62 -0.24
CA PHE A 161 2.52 -7.68 -0.02
C PHE A 161 2.62 -6.46 -0.94
N CYS A 162 3.82 -5.96 -1.21
CA CYS A 162 4.05 -4.88 -2.16
C CYS A 162 3.65 -5.29 -3.58
N SER A 163 4.19 -6.42 -4.08
CA SER A 163 3.93 -6.89 -5.46
C SER A 163 2.45 -7.16 -5.75
N ARG A 164 1.68 -7.54 -4.72
CA ARG A 164 0.24 -7.81 -4.77
C ARG A 164 -0.64 -6.58 -4.47
N GLY A 165 -0.03 -5.41 -4.30
CA GLY A 165 -0.67 -4.11 -4.09
C GLY A 165 -1.24 -3.87 -2.69
N TRP A 166 -0.95 -4.75 -1.73
CA TRP A 166 -1.39 -4.59 -0.33
C TRP A 166 -0.59 -3.50 0.39
N LEU A 167 0.71 -3.44 0.13
CA LEU A 167 1.61 -2.40 0.63
C LEU A 167 2.23 -1.64 -0.54
N SER A 168 2.77 -0.47 -0.24
CA SER A 168 3.68 0.28 -1.10
C SER A 168 4.92 0.62 -0.29
N LYS A 169 6.11 0.48 -0.90
CA LYS A 169 7.40 0.78 -0.27
C LYS A 169 7.97 2.04 -0.88
N SER A 170 8.29 3.04 -0.06
CA SER A 170 8.93 4.27 -0.51
C SER A 170 10.41 4.07 -0.82
N LYS A 171 11.02 5.04 -1.51
CA LYS A 171 12.48 5.12 -1.71
C LYS A 171 13.28 5.16 -0.40
N ARG A 172 12.66 5.63 0.71
CA ARG A 172 13.27 5.61 2.06
C ARG A 172 13.10 4.26 2.77
N GLY A 173 12.52 3.25 2.11
CA GLY A 173 12.27 1.94 2.70
C GLY A 173 11.15 1.93 3.74
N ARG A 174 10.20 2.86 3.65
CA ARG A 174 9.01 2.88 4.51
C ARG A 174 7.83 2.23 3.80
N TYR A 175 7.04 1.47 4.54
CA TYR A 175 5.84 0.81 4.05
C TYR A 175 4.60 1.62 4.42
N THR A 176 3.71 1.82 3.47
CA THR A 176 2.34 2.32 3.68
C THR A 176 1.34 1.40 2.97
N LEU A 177 0.04 1.65 3.11
CA LEU A 177 -0.96 0.84 2.39
C LEU A 177 -0.87 1.10 0.89
N GLY A 178 -0.85 0.02 0.12
CA GLY A 178 -0.96 0.10 -1.33
C GLY A 178 -2.38 0.51 -1.76
N VAL A 179 -2.52 0.92 -3.03
CA VAL A 179 -3.80 1.43 -3.56
C VAL A 179 -4.91 0.39 -3.45
N ARG A 180 -4.58 -0.89 -3.67
CA ARG A 180 -5.54 -1.99 -3.51
C ARG A 180 -6.02 -2.07 -2.07
N ALA A 181 -5.11 -2.12 -1.08
CA ALA A 181 -5.49 -2.19 0.33
C ALA A 181 -6.33 -0.99 0.77
N ALA A 182 -5.93 0.22 0.39
CA ALA A 182 -6.64 1.44 0.77
C ALA A 182 -8.08 1.47 0.26
N VAL A 183 -8.35 0.87 -0.90
CA VAL A 183 -9.69 0.82 -1.50
C VAL A 183 -10.48 -0.41 -1.03
N GLU A 184 -9.88 -1.59 -1.07
CA GLU A 184 -10.52 -2.86 -0.72
C GLU A 184 -10.88 -2.93 0.77
N LEU A 185 -9.98 -2.47 1.64
CA LEU A 185 -10.13 -2.51 3.09
C LEU A 185 -10.76 -1.24 3.69
N GLU A 186 -11.13 -0.24 2.89
CA GLU A 186 -11.68 1.04 3.40
C GLU A 186 -12.79 0.85 4.45
N PRO A 187 -13.80 -0.03 4.24
CA PRO A 187 -14.84 -0.25 5.25
C PRO A 187 -14.29 -0.81 6.57
N TYR A 188 -13.38 -1.80 6.48
CA TYR A 188 -12.72 -2.40 7.64
C TYR A 188 -11.90 -1.36 8.41
N LEU A 189 -11.10 -0.57 7.69
CA LEU A 189 -10.22 0.44 8.29
C LEU A 189 -11.02 1.52 9.03
N LYS A 190 -12.11 2.00 8.43
CA LYS A 190 -13.00 2.99 9.07
C LYS A 190 -13.67 2.44 10.32
N GLN A 191 -14.02 1.16 10.34
CA GLN A 191 -14.65 0.53 11.50
C GLN A 191 -13.64 0.26 12.63
N GLN A 192 -12.44 -0.22 12.30
CA GLN A 192 -11.47 -0.69 13.29
C GLN A 192 -10.59 0.43 13.83
N PHE A 193 -10.34 1.48 13.05
CA PHE A 193 -9.37 2.53 13.35
C PHE A 193 -9.95 3.94 13.21
N GLU A 194 -11.24 4.11 13.56
CA GLU A 194 -11.98 5.37 13.41
C GLU A 194 -11.20 6.59 13.93
N ASP A 195 -10.53 6.46 15.08
CA ASP A 195 -9.77 7.53 15.73
C ASP A 195 -8.51 7.99 14.96
N TYR A 196 -7.97 7.15 14.07
CA TYR A 196 -6.74 7.42 13.31
C TYR A 196 -7.01 7.78 11.85
N ILE A 197 -8.18 7.39 11.33
CA ILE A 197 -8.51 7.48 9.92
C ILE A 197 -8.99 8.89 9.56
N GLN A 198 -8.31 9.50 8.60
CA GLN A 198 -8.69 10.81 8.06
C GLN A 198 -9.33 10.67 6.69
N ASN A 199 -10.36 11.47 6.42
CA ASN A 199 -11.01 11.55 5.11
C ASN A 199 -10.70 12.90 4.45
N CYS A 200 -10.40 12.87 3.16
CA CYS A 200 -10.19 14.09 2.40
C CYS A 200 -11.46 14.93 2.36
N LYS A 201 -11.38 16.20 2.76
CA LYS A 201 -12.55 17.09 2.71
C LYS A 201 -13.00 17.43 1.29
N GLN A 202 -12.13 17.24 0.28
CA GLN A 202 -12.46 17.46 -1.14
C GLN A 202 -13.14 16.24 -1.79
N CYS A 203 -12.51 15.06 -1.77
CA CYS A 203 -13.04 13.86 -2.45
C CYS A 203 -13.82 12.90 -1.54
N LYS A 204 -13.82 13.14 -0.22
CA LYS A 204 -14.50 12.34 0.82
C LYS A 204 -14.00 10.89 0.97
N ARG A 205 -12.85 10.56 0.40
CA ARG A 205 -12.22 9.22 0.49
C ARG A 205 -11.18 9.18 1.61
N LEU A 206 -10.89 7.96 2.08
CA LEU A 206 -9.79 7.65 3.01
C LEU A 206 -8.47 8.28 2.55
N MET A 207 -7.72 8.85 3.50
CA MET A 207 -6.44 9.50 3.27
C MET A 207 -5.34 8.99 4.19
N LEU A 208 -4.20 8.70 3.57
CA LEU A 208 -2.97 8.27 4.20
C LEU A 208 -1.81 9.25 3.90
N ASP A 209 -1.80 9.88 2.72
CA ASP A 209 -0.82 10.90 2.32
C ASP A 209 -1.51 12.19 1.87
N GLY A 210 -0.95 13.34 2.26
CA GLY A 210 -1.48 14.63 1.90
C GLY A 210 -1.05 15.76 2.81
N VAL A 211 -1.99 16.64 3.12
CA VAL A 211 -1.79 17.78 4.01
C VAL A 211 -2.98 17.99 4.93
N CYS A 212 -2.75 18.52 6.13
CA CYS A 212 -3.80 19.04 7.00
C CYS A 212 -3.74 20.56 7.07
N CYS A 213 -4.91 21.20 7.16
CA CYS A 213 -5.02 22.63 7.30
C CYS A 213 -4.41 23.06 8.63
N SER A 214 -3.45 23.97 8.59
CA SER A 214 -2.77 24.43 9.80
C SER A 214 -3.55 25.51 10.56
N THR A 215 -4.70 25.98 10.06
CA THR A 215 -5.53 26.97 10.77
C THR A 215 -5.99 26.43 12.12
N ASP A 216 -5.90 27.27 13.16
CA ASP A 216 -6.27 26.87 14.52
C ASP A 216 -7.75 26.46 14.59
N GLY A 217 -8.03 25.27 15.13
CA GLY A 217 -9.36 24.68 15.20
C GLY A 217 -9.88 24.05 13.91
N CYS A 218 -9.08 23.97 12.84
CA CYS A 218 -9.47 23.34 11.58
C CYS A 218 -8.86 21.94 11.42
N GLU A 219 -9.70 20.91 11.45
CA GLU A 219 -9.31 19.50 11.28
C GLU A 219 -9.53 19.02 9.84
N SER A 220 -9.19 19.87 8.87
CA SER A 220 -9.42 19.57 7.46
C SER A 220 -8.19 18.97 6.82
N HIS A 221 -8.33 17.74 6.33
CA HIS A 221 -7.29 17.05 5.59
C HIS A 221 -7.59 17.03 4.09
N PHE A 222 -6.54 16.99 3.28
CA PHE A 222 -6.62 16.86 1.83
C PHE A 222 -5.54 15.93 1.29
N HIS A 223 -5.88 15.00 0.38
CA HIS A 223 -4.86 14.30 -0.39
C HIS A 223 -3.95 15.31 -1.13
N SER A 224 -2.70 14.93 -1.37
CA SER A 224 -1.73 15.75 -2.13
C SER A 224 -2.31 16.27 -3.46
N TYR A 225 -2.93 15.39 -4.27
CA TYR A 225 -3.53 15.77 -5.56
C TYR A 225 -4.79 16.64 -5.43
N CYS A 226 -5.59 16.44 -4.36
CA CYS A 226 -6.75 17.26 -4.06
C CYS A 226 -6.32 18.68 -3.67
N TYR A 227 -5.32 18.79 -2.80
CA TYR A 227 -4.74 20.07 -2.40
C TYR A 227 -4.14 20.83 -3.59
N ASN A 228 -3.35 20.15 -4.42
CA ASN A 228 -2.79 20.73 -5.65
C ASN A 228 -3.88 21.26 -6.60
N SER A 229 -5.03 20.58 -6.67
CA SER A 229 -6.17 21.04 -7.46
C SER A 229 -6.80 22.32 -6.87
N ILE A 230 -6.88 22.42 -5.54
CA ILE A 230 -7.36 23.64 -4.86
C ILE A 230 -6.38 24.80 -5.05
N GLN A 231 -5.06 24.53 -5.03
CA GLN A 231 -4.03 25.56 -5.23
C GLN A 231 -4.08 26.21 -6.63
N LYS A 232 -4.63 25.52 -7.63
CA LYS A 232 -4.83 26.08 -8.99
C LYS A 232 -5.99 27.07 -9.09
N LEU A 233 -6.81 27.20 -8.06
CA LEU A 233 -7.92 28.17 -8.04
C LEU A 233 -7.37 29.60 -7.87
N PRO A 234 -8.06 30.63 -8.41
CA PRO A 234 -7.62 32.03 -8.28
C PRO A 234 -7.46 32.52 -6.82
N ARG A 235 -8.20 31.92 -5.88
CA ARG A 235 -8.12 32.18 -4.44
C ARG A 235 -8.12 30.87 -3.68
N PRO A 236 -6.94 30.25 -3.43
CA PRO A 236 -6.87 28.97 -2.75
C PRO A 236 -7.14 29.13 -1.26
N THR A 237 -8.32 28.67 -0.84
CA THR A 237 -8.77 28.69 0.55
C THR A 237 -9.18 27.30 0.99
N CYS A 238 -9.06 27.02 2.29
CA CYS A 238 -9.60 25.80 2.87
C CYS A 238 -11.12 25.75 2.65
N PRO A 239 -11.68 24.68 2.03
CA PRO A 239 -13.11 24.52 1.84
C PRO A 239 -13.93 24.55 3.15
N GLU A 240 -13.33 24.21 4.28
CA GLU A 240 -13.98 24.15 5.59
C GLU A 240 -13.91 25.51 6.32
N CYS A 241 -12.71 25.95 6.73
CA CYS A 241 -12.55 27.19 7.52
C CYS A 241 -12.47 28.48 6.69
N LYS A 242 -12.40 28.38 5.36
CA LYS A 242 -12.28 29.52 4.41
C LYS A 242 -11.00 30.36 4.50
N ASN A 243 -10.08 30.05 5.42
CA ASN A 243 -8.79 30.73 5.48
C ASN A 243 -7.89 30.38 4.28
N ARG A 244 -7.00 31.31 3.92
CA ARG A 244 -6.08 31.14 2.80
C ARG A 244 -4.91 30.26 3.21
N PHE A 245 -4.59 29.26 2.41
CA PHE A 245 -3.44 28.39 2.67
C PHE A 245 -2.09 29.13 2.62
N SER A 246 -2.04 30.31 1.98
CA SER A 246 -0.85 31.17 1.94
C SER A 246 -0.54 31.86 3.27
N GLU A 247 -1.51 31.99 4.18
CA GLU A 247 -1.32 32.65 5.48
C GLU A 247 -0.68 31.71 6.50
N LYS A 248 -1.02 30.42 6.42
CA LYS A 248 -0.44 29.36 7.25
C LYS A 248 -0.31 28.10 6.41
N GLU A 249 0.94 27.74 6.09
CA GLU A 249 1.22 26.58 5.24
C GLU A 249 0.67 25.30 5.86
N PRO A 250 -0.02 24.46 5.08
CA PRO A 250 -0.52 23.17 5.54
C PRO A 250 0.58 22.25 6.06
N THR A 251 0.27 21.50 7.12
CA THR A 251 1.22 20.52 7.67
C THR A 251 1.15 19.23 6.83
N PRO A 252 2.28 18.62 6.45
CA PRO A 252 2.28 17.37 5.69
C PRO A 252 1.74 16.19 6.51
N ILE A 253 1.09 15.26 5.80
CA ILE A 253 0.59 13.97 6.28
C ILE A 253 1.20 12.87 5.40
N GLY A 254 1.46 11.71 5.98
CA GLY A 254 2.16 10.60 5.33
C GLY A 254 3.65 10.62 5.63
N GLU A 255 4.46 9.95 4.82
CA GLU A 255 5.91 9.85 5.03
C GLU A 255 6.60 11.22 5.15
N LYS A 256 6.05 12.26 4.49
CA LYS A 256 6.54 13.64 4.53
C LYS A 256 6.41 14.29 5.92
N SER A 257 5.59 13.74 6.81
CA SER A 257 5.47 14.22 8.19
C SER A 257 6.61 13.72 9.09
N VAL A 258 7.45 12.79 8.63
CA VAL A 258 8.55 12.18 9.38
C VAL A 258 9.89 12.64 8.82
N SER A 259 10.76 13.17 9.69
CA SER A 259 12.09 13.60 9.26
C SER A 259 12.98 12.39 8.92
N LYS A 260 13.91 12.54 7.97
CA LYS A 260 14.86 11.46 7.63
C LYS A 260 15.72 11.05 8.83
N ALA A 261 16.01 11.97 9.75
CA ALA A 261 16.79 11.68 10.95
C ALA A 261 16.04 10.76 11.94
N ASP A 262 14.71 10.77 11.94
CA ASP A 262 13.91 9.93 12.83
C ASP A 262 13.95 8.45 12.42
N ASP A 263 14.16 8.16 11.12
CA ASP A 263 14.34 6.79 10.63
C ASP A 263 15.62 6.16 11.24
N ASP A 264 16.70 6.93 11.34
CA ASP A 264 17.98 6.49 11.90
C ASP A 264 17.97 6.42 13.44
N PHE A 265 17.27 7.36 14.09
CA PHE A 265 17.31 7.50 15.56
C PHE A 265 16.59 6.36 16.30
N ILE A 266 15.58 5.73 15.68
CA ILE A 266 14.87 4.59 16.26
C ILE A 266 15.81 3.36 16.36
N ASN A 267 16.74 3.19 15.42
CA ASN A 267 17.77 2.15 15.49
C ASN A 267 18.77 2.39 16.65
N LEU A 268 19.07 3.66 16.99
CA LEU A 268 19.98 4.00 18.09
C LEU A 268 19.36 3.86 19.50
N LYS A 269 18.05 4.12 19.67
CA LYS A 269 17.39 3.98 20.98
C LYS A 269 17.41 2.52 21.49
N LYS A 270 17.47 1.52 20.61
CA LYS A 270 17.60 0.10 20.99
C LYS A 270 19.01 -0.28 21.47
N ARG A 271 20.07 0.50 21.19
CA ARG A 271 21.42 0.23 21.71
C ARG A 271 21.64 0.71 23.15
N LYS A 272 20.76 1.53 23.73
CA LYS A 272 20.84 1.96 25.13
C LYS A 272 19.79 1.26 25.99
N ARG A 273 20.10 0.02 26.41
CA ARG A 273 19.55 -0.52 27.65
C ARG A 273 20.12 0.28 28.84
N PRO A 274 19.34 0.59 29.90
CA PRO A 274 19.87 1.21 31.09
C PRO A 274 20.68 0.16 31.88
N SER A 275 22.01 0.28 31.86
CA SER A 275 22.88 -0.43 32.79
C SER A 275 22.62 0.11 34.21
N THR A 276 22.15 -0.77 35.09
CA THR A 276 22.07 -0.53 36.53
C THR A 276 23.47 -0.36 37.12
N LYS A 277 23.68 0.80 37.74
CA LYS A 277 24.82 1.25 38.55
C LYS A 277 25.73 0.16 39.14
N GLY A 278 27.03 0.27 38.84
CA GLY A 278 28.14 -0.16 39.69
C GLY A 278 29.32 0.79 39.52
N LYS A 279 29.78 1.40 40.62
CA LYS A 279 30.85 2.42 40.71
C LYS A 279 32.24 1.86 40.31
N SER A 280 33.08 2.67 39.65
CA SER A 280 34.34 3.25 40.20
C SER A 280 35.40 3.62 39.14
N ARG A 281 35.97 4.82 39.31
CA ARG A 281 37.35 5.31 39.05
C ARG A 281 38.10 5.06 37.71
N SER A 282 38.41 6.19 37.08
CA SER A 282 39.75 6.71 36.73
C SER A 282 40.60 6.10 35.59
N GLN A 283 41.09 7.03 34.75
CA GLN A 283 42.42 7.13 34.12
C GLN A 283 42.64 6.67 32.65
N THR A 284 42.98 7.69 31.84
CA THR A 284 44.00 7.76 30.76
C THR A 284 44.03 6.78 29.56
N LEU A 285 43.96 7.40 28.38
CA LEU A 285 44.75 7.21 27.13
C LEU A 285 45.20 5.79 26.74
N ARG A 286 44.81 5.34 25.53
CA ARG A 286 45.71 4.99 24.39
C ARG A 286 44.92 4.40 23.21
N ASN A 287 45.42 4.68 22.00
CA ASN A 287 45.07 4.05 20.72
C ASN A 287 45.37 2.53 20.74
N ALA A 288 44.56 1.74 20.03
CA ALA A 288 45.01 0.64 19.15
C ALA A 288 43.80 0.03 18.41
N ASP A 289 43.91 0.06 17.08
CA ASP A 289 43.61 -0.94 16.04
C ASP A 289 42.66 -2.13 16.25
N GLU A 290 41.96 -2.42 15.13
CA GLU A 290 41.50 -3.71 14.54
C GLU A 290 40.77 -4.71 15.46
N THR A 291 39.61 -5.27 15.09
CA THR A 291 39.46 -6.23 13.99
C THR A 291 38.01 -6.30 13.46
N ASP A 292 37.89 -6.50 12.14
CA ASP A 292 36.71 -7.09 11.49
C ASP A 292 36.46 -8.49 12.08
N GLU A 293 35.22 -8.77 12.49
CA GLU A 293 34.73 -10.14 12.69
C GLU A 293 33.63 -10.38 11.65
N GLU A 294 33.99 -11.21 10.67
CA GLU A 294 33.09 -11.88 9.73
C GLU A 294 32.25 -12.89 10.53
N ASP A 295 30.93 -12.71 10.58
CA ASP A 295 30.02 -13.72 11.12
C ASP A 295 29.79 -14.80 10.04
N GLU A 296 30.42 -15.96 10.25
CA GLU A 296 30.14 -17.21 9.55
C GLU A 296 28.77 -17.76 9.98
N ASP A 297 27.78 -17.74 9.09
CA ASP A 297 26.51 -18.44 9.30
C ASP A 297 26.71 -19.96 9.11
N GLU A 298 26.82 -20.70 10.21
CA GLU A 298 26.69 -22.16 10.23
C GLU A 298 25.25 -22.58 9.87
N LEU A 299 25.14 -23.34 8.78
CA LEU A 299 23.93 -24.03 8.36
C LEU A 299 23.72 -25.27 9.25
N GLU A 300 22.73 -25.22 10.14
CA GLU A 300 22.18 -26.43 10.76
C GLU A 300 20.89 -26.85 10.01
N ASP A 301 20.99 -28.00 9.34
CA ASP A 301 19.86 -28.77 8.85
C ASP A 301 19.05 -29.32 10.04
N GLU A 302 17.76 -28.99 10.14
CA GLU A 302 16.83 -29.77 10.96
C GLU A 302 15.70 -30.37 10.13
N GLU A 303 15.73 -31.71 10.13
CA GLU A 303 14.70 -32.63 9.65
C GLU A 303 13.38 -32.46 10.42
N GLY A 304 12.30 -32.90 9.77
CA GLY A 304 10.92 -32.66 10.19
C GLY A 304 10.56 -33.14 11.59
N VAL A 305 9.76 -32.32 12.28
CA VAL A 305 9.02 -32.70 13.48
C VAL A 305 7.53 -32.38 13.26
N GLU A 306 6.73 -33.44 13.17
CA GLU A 306 5.28 -33.38 13.29
C GLU A 306 4.91 -32.97 14.73
N GLY A 307 4.49 -31.71 14.89
CA GLY A 307 4.02 -31.16 16.16
C GLY A 307 2.55 -30.75 16.08
N SER A 308 1.65 -31.61 16.54
CA SER A 308 0.24 -31.31 16.77
C SER A 308 0.08 -30.36 17.96
N GLY A 309 0.21 -29.05 17.70
CA GLY A 309 0.05 -27.99 18.70
C GLY A 309 -1.24 -27.20 18.50
N PHE A 310 -2.24 -27.51 19.33
CA PHE A 310 -3.51 -26.81 19.43
C PHE A 310 -3.32 -25.42 20.05
N ILE A 311 -3.62 -24.34 19.32
CA ILE A 311 -3.69 -22.97 19.86
C ILE A 311 -5.16 -22.54 19.90
N GLU A 312 -5.66 -22.27 21.11
CA GLU A 312 -6.99 -21.70 21.33
C GLU A 312 -7.03 -20.20 21.04
N LYS A 313 -8.00 -19.82 20.19
CA LYS A 313 -8.83 -18.60 20.24
C LYS A 313 -8.18 -17.22 20.10
N ALA A 314 -8.24 -16.69 18.88
CA ALA A 314 -8.61 -15.30 18.61
C ALA A 314 -9.30 -15.16 17.23
N GLY A 315 -10.57 -15.54 17.18
CA GLY A 315 -11.51 -15.38 16.06
C GLY A 315 -12.92 -15.73 16.56
N PRO A 316 -14.02 -15.28 15.91
CA PRO A 316 -15.37 -15.59 16.36
C PRO A 316 -15.50 -17.10 16.57
N SER A 317 -15.93 -17.50 17.76
CA SER A 317 -15.76 -18.83 18.33
C SER A 317 -16.08 -19.97 17.36
N GLY A 318 -15.07 -20.77 16.98
CA GLY A 318 -15.27 -22.04 16.24
C GLY A 318 -14.26 -22.43 15.14
N TRP A 319 -13.18 -21.69 14.94
CA TRP A 319 -12.31 -21.86 13.76
C TRP A 319 -11.24 -22.97 13.90
N LYS A 320 -11.16 -23.85 12.88
CA LYS A 320 -10.01 -24.70 12.55
C LYS A 320 -9.74 -24.56 11.05
N VAL A 321 -8.49 -24.32 10.67
CA VAL A 321 -8.07 -24.16 9.26
C VAL A 321 -7.08 -25.27 8.92
N ASP A 322 -7.37 -26.06 7.89
CA ASP A 322 -6.50 -27.13 7.37
C ASP A 322 -5.40 -26.52 6.48
N SER A 323 -4.15 -26.95 6.69
CA SER A 323 -2.92 -26.35 6.15
C SER A 323 -2.35 -27.10 4.94
N THR A 324 -2.99 -28.17 4.46
CA THR A 324 -2.29 -29.20 3.67
C THR A 324 -2.18 -29.00 2.15
N SER A 325 -2.70 -27.91 1.55
CA SER A 325 -2.50 -27.69 0.11
C SER A 325 -2.66 -26.22 -0.28
N ARG A 326 -1.54 -25.48 -0.36
CA ARG A 326 -1.52 -24.14 -0.97
C ARG A 326 -0.37 -24.05 -1.96
N ARG A 327 -0.66 -24.32 -3.24
CA ARG A 327 0.24 -23.89 -4.33
C ARG A 327 0.16 -22.36 -4.39
N ARG A 328 1.27 -21.68 -4.11
CA ARG A 328 1.38 -20.22 -4.19
C ARG A 328 1.01 -19.74 -5.59
N SER A 329 -0.04 -18.92 -5.71
CA SER A 329 -0.38 -18.31 -7.00
C SER A 329 0.71 -17.30 -7.40
N VAL A 330 1.26 -17.47 -8.60
CA VAL A 330 2.19 -16.51 -9.19
C VAL A 330 1.39 -15.30 -9.65
N VAL A 331 1.48 -14.20 -8.92
CA VAL A 331 0.92 -12.91 -9.31
C VAL A 331 2.05 -12.16 -10.03
N PRO A 332 1.92 -11.86 -11.34
CA PRO A 332 2.91 -11.03 -12.04
C PRO A 332 3.09 -9.70 -11.31
N GLU A 333 4.34 -9.22 -11.18
CA GLU A 333 4.61 -7.92 -10.55
C GLU A 333 3.76 -6.83 -11.21
N THR A 334 2.96 -6.15 -10.38
CA THR A 334 2.00 -5.14 -10.84
C THR A 334 2.52 -3.71 -10.69
N GLN A 335 3.63 -3.56 -9.99
CA GLN A 335 4.32 -2.31 -9.71
C GLN A 335 5.58 -2.26 -10.57
N PHE A 336 5.50 -1.62 -11.73
CA PHE A 336 6.71 -1.22 -12.47
C PHE A 336 7.23 0.09 -11.85
N ASP A 337 8.45 0.06 -11.33
CA ASP A 337 9.21 1.22 -10.84
C ASP A 337 9.62 2.10 -12.03
N GLU A 338 8.67 2.87 -12.55
CA GLU A 338 8.91 3.83 -13.64
C GLU A 338 9.44 5.19 -13.12
N ASP A 339 9.60 5.33 -11.81
CA ASP A 339 9.93 6.62 -11.17
C ASP A 339 11.46 6.81 -10.95
N GLU A 340 12.31 6.00 -11.59
CA GLU A 340 13.77 6.20 -11.59
C GLU A 340 14.21 7.41 -12.44
N GLU A 341 13.46 7.83 -13.46
CA GLU A 341 13.96 8.84 -14.42
C GLU A 341 13.43 10.28 -14.26
N GLN A 342 12.43 10.54 -13.39
CA GLN A 342 11.72 11.84 -13.42
C GLN A 342 11.94 12.79 -12.23
N GLU A 343 12.62 12.38 -11.15
CA GLU A 343 12.81 13.26 -9.98
C GLU A 343 14.17 13.97 -9.93
N GLU A 344 15.15 13.63 -10.79
CA GLU A 344 16.46 14.28 -10.78
C GLU A 344 16.46 15.74 -11.29
N GLU A 345 15.41 16.20 -11.99
CA GLU A 345 15.36 17.57 -12.53
C GLU A 345 14.81 18.64 -11.57
N ASP A 346 14.05 18.27 -10.54
CA ASP A 346 13.30 19.26 -9.74
C ASP A 346 14.05 19.79 -8.50
N ASP A 347 15.19 19.20 -8.12
CA ASP A 347 15.90 19.53 -6.87
C ASP A 347 17.22 20.32 -7.06
N ALA A 348 17.44 20.92 -8.23
CA ALA A 348 18.60 21.80 -8.46
C ALA A 348 18.36 23.21 -7.85
N PRO A 349 19.16 23.67 -6.86
CA PRO A 349 19.00 25.00 -6.32
C PRO A 349 19.44 26.06 -7.36
N VAL A 350 18.48 26.88 -7.82
CA VAL A 350 18.73 28.03 -8.70
C VAL A 350 19.60 29.06 -7.98
N ASN A 351 20.89 29.02 -8.28
CA ASN A 351 21.88 29.92 -7.70
C ASN A 351 21.72 31.34 -8.29
N ARG A 352 20.94 32.19 -7.62
CA ARG A 352 20.79 33.62 -7.97
C ARG A 352 22.11 34.36 -7.73
N ARG A 353 22.94 34.47 -8.78
CA ARG A 353 24.08 35.40 -8.79
C ARG A 353 23.57 36.85 -8.74
N LYS A 354 23.86 37.54 -7.64
CA LYS A 354 23.79 39.01 -7.51
C LYS A 354 24.83 39.63 -8.45
N SER A 355 24.40 40.31 -9.50
CA SER A 355 25.27 41.21 -10.27
C SER A 355 25.44 42.52 -9.49
N GLY A 356 26.62 42.70 -8.90
CA GLY A 356 27.06 43.99 -8.35
C GLY A 356 27.61 44.90 -9.46
N ARG A 357 27.29 46.19 -9.33
CA ARG A 357 27.82 47.34 -10.07
C ARG A 357 29.33 47.26 -10.38
N ARG A 358 29.68 47.64 -11.61
CA ARG A 358 30.60 48.75 -11.86
C ARG A 358 30.28 49.43 -13.18
#